data_AF-A0A1B8D093-F1
#
_entry.id   AF-A0A1B8D093-F1
#
_cell.length_a   1.000
_cell.length_b   1.000
_cell.length_c   1.000
_cell.angle_alpha   90.00
_cell.angle_beta   90.00
_cell.angle_gamma   90.00
#
_symmetry.space_group_name_H-M   'P 1'
#
loop_
_entity.id
_entity.type
_entity.pdbx_description
1 polymer ?
#
loop_
_entity_poly.entity_id
_entity_poly.type
_entity_poly.pdbx_seq_one_letter_code
_entity_poly.pdbx_strand_id
1 'polypeptide(L)'
;MSSSQLDLDTDFYFDADLFSYQQDEFYMHLDQLEVAEGAEADPKAGCAEKKAGGGRGAQLFIMDGTFAGVMHETSFRLSNIPTDVDLPCEEREYAKGNIPAPKSLLEYETREFSDEEIAFSSFTYLIDGARIISSVLPTISQAGEPSDHAATAANAKLVSWVVHLPESKKQIIHESGKMDEVNFQAHMLINLLVLYLHRPRSRLAYSGVEGSSKCTVTPSSEQMTRMRQKAYALHTNKTLSCLETLLGMMALPTPILKHTPLIICGVAMAIMGQMAACNLVLESNKAAEGRERIRLGIGALKEFTEVWPLGRRTNLEMKAIGRELLNIPNANGVRTPMGTVLGQEDEFRTVTATLT
;
A
#
# COMPACT_ATOMS: atom_id res chain seq x y z
N MET A 1 30.41 36.81 -21.58
CA MET A 1 30.99 36.97 -20.22
C MET A 1 29.93 37.70 -19.41
N SER A 2 29.31 37.24 -18.34
CA SER A 2 29.39 36.07 -17.44
C SER A 2 27.99 35.94 -16.83
N SER A 3 27.30 34.80 -16.97
CA SER A 3 27.03 33.83 -15.88
C SER A 3 26.75 34.44 -14.51
N SER A 4 25.51 34.29 -14.03
CA SER A 4 25.21 34.04 -12.61
C SER A 4 24.07 33.03 -12.53
N GLN A 5 24.44 31.85 -12.04
CA GLN A 5 23.62 30.67 -11.79
C GLN A 5 22.44 30.97 -10.86
N LEU A 6 21.29 30.35 -11.17
CA LEU A 6 20.21 30.11 -10.23
C LEU A 6 20.66 28.98 -9.30
N ASP A 7 20.84 29.29 -8.01
CA ASP A 7 21.01 28.31 -6.95
C ASP A 7 19.72 27.47 -6.85
N LEU A 8 19.75 26.29 -7.46
CA LEU A 8 18.82 25.19 -7.26
C LEU A 8 19.52 24.18 -6.34
N ASP A 9 19.72 24.52 -5.07
CA ASP A 9 20.26 23.59 -4.07
C ASP A 9 19.79 24.00 -2.68
N THR A 10 18.59 23.57 -2.30
CA THR A 10 18.13 23.32 -0.91
C THR A 10 16.67 22.91 -0.98
N ASP A 11 16.39 21.60 -0.97
CA ASP A 11 15.14 20.97 -0.52
C ASP A 11 15.08 19.43 -0.76
N PHE A 12 16.17 18.80 -1.22
CA PHE A 12 16.26 17.34 -1.44
C PHE A 12 16.86 16.53 -0.28
N TYR A 13 16.93 17.10 0.92
CA TYR A 13 17.57 16.49 2.08
C TYR A 13 16.55 16.34 3.22
N PHE A 14 15.56 15.44 3.12
CA PHE A 14 14.84 14.84 4.27
C PHE A 14 13.84 13.77 3.82
N ASP A 15 14.31 12.70 3.15
CA ASP A 15 13.56 11.44 3.02
C ASP A 15 14.46 10.18 2.93
N ALA A 16 15.76 10.34 3.20
CA ALA A 16 16.71 9.22 3.22
C ALA A 16 16.47 8.28 4.40
N ASP A 17 15.92 8.78 5.52
CA ASP A 17 15.74 7.98 6.73
C ASP A 17 14.62 6.95 6.60
N LEU A 18 13.51 7.26 5.90
CA LEU A 18 12.40 6.31 5.70
C LEU A 18 12.79 5.22 4.68
N PHE A 19 13.48 5.63 3.62
CA PHE A 19 14.02 4.75 2.59
C PHE A 19 15.11 3.83 3.17
N SER A 20 16.08 4.36 3.92
CA SER A 20 17.10 3.58 4.63
C SER A 20 16.47 2.61 5.62
N TYR A 21 15.51 3.05 6.46
CA TYR A 21 14.90 2.15 7.46
C TYR A 21 14.13 0.98 6.84
N GLN A 22 13.31 1.24 5.82
CA GLN A 22 12.51 0.17 5.20
C GLN A 22 13.34 -0.71 4.27
N GLN A 23 14.48 -0.21 3.77
CA GLN A 23 15.42 -0.96 2.95
C GLN A 23 16.40 -1.79 3.79
N ASP A 24 17.00 -1.22 4.85
CA ASP A 24 17.95 -1.89 5.75
C ASP A 24 17.30 -3.05 6.54
N GLU A 25 16.04 -2.90 6.96
CA GLU A 25 15.33 -3.97 7.68
C GLU A 25 14.76 -5.06 6.76
N PHE A 26 14.58 -4.78 5.46
CA PHE A 26 14.25 -5.80 4.47
C PHE A 26 15.45 -6.69 4.15
N TYR A 27 16.67 -6.13 4.12
CA TYR A 27 17.90 -6.93 4.05
C TYR A 27 18.01 -7.90 5.24
N MET A 28 17.62 -7.49 6.46
CA MET A 28 17.58 -8.41 7.61
C MET A 28 16.56 -9.56 7.47
N HIS A 29 15.45 -9.36 6.75
CA HIS A 29 14.47 -10.42 6.50
C HIS A 29 14.89 -11.36 5.37
N LEU A 30 15.64 -10.86 4.38
CA LEU A 30 16.30 -11.67 3.37
C LEU A 30 17.43 -12.52 3.96
N ASP A 31 18.22 -12.00 4.90
CA ASP A 31 19.27 -12.75 5.60
C ASP A 31 18.70 -13.95 6.40
N GLN A 32 17.46 -13.85 6.92
CA GLN A 32 16.79 -14.97 7.59
C GLN A 32 16.36 -16.09 6.62
N LEU A 33 16.23 -15.79 5.33
CA LEU A 33 16.00 -16.78 4.26
C LEU A 33 17.31 -17.43 3.79
N GLU A 34 18.47 -16.78 3.99
CA GLU A 34 19.80 -17.30 3.58
C GLU A 34 20.36 -18.39 4.51
N VAL A 35 19.86 -18.55 5.74
CA VAL A 35 20.40 -19.54 6.71
C VAL A 35 20.12 -21.01 6.31
N ALA A 36 19.40 -21.26 5.21
CA ALA A 36 19.06 -22.61 4.75
C ALA A 36 19.97 -23.19 3.65
N GLU A 37 20.96 -22.45 3.13
CA GLU A 37 21.84 -22.98 2.07
C GLU A 37 23.20 -23.45 2.61
N GLY A 38 23.25 -24.72 2.95
CA GLY A 38 24.49 -25.46 3.16
C GLY A 38 24.39 -26.87 2.59
N ALA A 39 24.56 -27.04 1.27
CA ALA A 39 24.95 -28.32 0.68
C ALA A 39 25.41 -28.21 -0.78
N GLU A 40 26.62 -28.72 -1.02
CA GLU A 40 27.25 -29.28 -2.22
C GLU A 40 26.59 -29.17 -3.62
N ALA A 41 27.44 -28.89 -4.61
CA ALA A 41 27.12 -28.66 -6.01
C ALA A 41 26.41 -29.82 -6.72
N ASP A 42 25.08 -29.72 -6.84
CA ASP A 42 24.19 -30.50 -7.71
C ASP A 42 23.95 -29.71 -9.03
N PRO A 43 23.91 -30.32 -10.22
CA PRO A 43 23.44 -29.67 -11.45
C PRO A 43 22.04 -29.01 -11.37
N LYS A 44 21.24 -29.29 -10.33
CA LYS A 44 20.03 -28.50 -9.96
C LYS A 44 20.33 -27.08 -9.44
N ALA A 45 21.55 -26.81 -8.99
CA ALA A 45 21.97 -25.50 -8.48
C ALA A 45 21.86 -24.40 -9.54
N GLY A 46 22.22 -24.67 -10.80
CA GLY A 46 22.10 -23.66 -11.87
C GLY A 46 20.65 -23.32 -12.26
N CYS A 47 19.71 -24.25 -12.03
CA CYS A 47 18.28 -24.00 -12.20
C CYS A 47 17.71 -23.23 -10.99
N ALA A 48 18.16 -23.58 -9.78
CA ALA A 48 17.82 -22.86 -8.55
C ALA A 48 18.34 -21.41 -8.58
N GLU A 49 19.55 -21.17 -9.09
CA GLU A 49 20.19 -19.85 -9.14
C GLU A 49 19.52 -18.90 -10.15
N LYS A 50 19.15 -19.39 -11.34
CA LYS A 50 18.34 -18.61 -12.30
C LYS A 50 16.93 -18.31 -11.77
N LYS A 51 16.32 -19.25 -11.04
CA LYS A 51 14.99 -19.10 -10.44
C LYS A 51 15.00 -18.17 -9.22
N ALA A 52 16.04 -18.22 -8.40
CA ALA A 52 16.29 -17.29 -7.31
C ALA A 52 16.55 -15.87 -7.85
N GLY A 53 17.25 -15.74 -8.98
CA GLY A 53 17.40 -14.48 -9.72
C GLY A 53 16.05 -13.87 -10.13
N GLY A 54 15.12 -14.69 -10.63
CA GLY A 54 13.78 -14.25 -10.99
C GLY A 54 12.90 -13.85 -9.81
N GLY A 55 12.96 -14.59 -8.71
CA GLY A 55 12.31 -14.20 -7.46
C GLY A 55 12.81 -12.86 -6.92
N ARG A 56 14.13 -12.64 -6.93
CA ARG A 56 14.74 -11.37 -6.51
C ARG A 56 14.31 -10.20 -7.40
N GLY A 57 14.29 -10.38 -8.72
CA GLY A 57 13.83 -9.37 -9.67
C GLY A 57 12.37 -8.98 -9.46
N ALA A 58 11.49 -9.97 -9.25
CA ALA A 58 10.08 -9.74 -8.97
C ALA A 58 9.87 -8.96 -7.67
N GLN A 59 10.59 -9.29 -6.60
CA GLN A 59 10.48 -8.62 -5.31
C GLN A 59 10.92 -7.15 -5.39
N LEU A 60 12.03 -6.87 -6.08
CA LEU A 60 12.48 -5.51 -6.33
C LEU A 60 11.44 -4.71 -7.13
N PHE A 61 10.83 -5.32 -8.15
CA PHE A 61 9.78 -4.69 -8.95
C PHE A 61 8.55 -4.32 -8.10
N ILE A 62 8.09 -5.25 -7.26
CA ILE A 62 6.96 -5.02 -6.34
C ILE A 62 7.29 -3.89 -5.36
N MET A 63 8.50 -3.88 -4.82
CA MET A 63 8.94 -2.85 -3.88
C MET A 63 9.02 -1.48 -4.54
N ASP A 64 9.73 -1.33 -5.65
CA ASP A 64 9.86 -0.03 -6.35
C ASP A 64 8.49 0.59 -6.66
N GLY A 65 7.55 -0.22 -7.14
CA GLY A 65 6.17 0.24 -7.37
C GLY A 65 5.43 0.61 -6.08
N THR A 66 5.52 -0.22 -5.04
CA THR A 66 4.82 0.04 -3.77
C THR A 66 5.37 1.29 -3.07
N PHE A 67 6.70 1.46 -3.06
CA PHE A 67 7.35 2.66 -2.54
C PHE A 67 6.97 3.90 -3.32
N ALA A 68 6.92 3.85 -4.66
CA ALA A 68 6.43 4.98 -5.43
C ALA A 68 5.01 5.42 -5.01
N GLY A 69 4.13 4.47 -4.68
CA GLY A 69 2.81 4.80 -4.12
C GLY A 69 2.88 5.47 -2.74
N VAL A 70 3.72 4.95 -1.84
CA VAL A 70 3.93 5.49 -0.47
C VAL A 70 4.56 6.88 -0.51
N MET A 71 5.54 7.08 -1.39
CA MET A 71 6.25 8.35 -1.61
C MET A 71 5.44 9.33 -2.45
N HIS A 72 4.23 8.96 -2.87
CA HIS A 72 3.32 9.77 -3.67
C HIS A 72 3.89 10.20 -5.03
N GLU A 73 4.73 9.34 -5.61
CA GLU A 73 5.29 9.50 -6.93
C GLU A 73 4.25 9.18 -8.01
N THR A 74 4.49 9.68 -9.22
CA THR A 74 3.60 9.42 -10.39
C THR A 74 4.08 8.27 -11.26
N SER A 75 5.29 7.75 -11.03
CA SER A 75 5.89 6.64 -11.76
C SER A 75 6.98 5.96 -10.91
N PHE A 76 7.48 4.81 -11.37
CA PHE A 76 8.59 4.10 -10.73
C PHE A 76 9.55 3.53 -11.78
N ARG A 77 10.81 3.34 -11.40
CA ARG A 77 11.93 3.10 -12.33
C ARG A 77 11.79 1.77 -13.06
N LEU A 78 11.44 0.72 -12.33
CA LEU A 78 11.37 -0.64 -12.85
C LEU A 78 10.17 -0.87 -13.79
N SER A 79 9.18 0.03 -13.81
CA SER A 79 8.01 -0.07 -14.69
C SER A 79 8.35 -0.08 -16.19
N ASN A 80 9.47 0.55 -16.57
CA ASN A 80 9.90 0.69 -17.95
C ASN A 80 11.02 -0.29 -18.34
N ILE A 81 11.39 -1.20 -17.45
CA ILE A 81 12.45 -2.18 -17.71
C ILE A 81 11.79 -3.46 -18.26
N PRO A 82 12.06 -3.84 -19.52
CA PRO A 82 11.61 -5.13 -20.04
C PRO A 82 12.12 -6.27 -19.17
N THR A 83 11.22 -7.18 -18.82
CA THR A 83 11.56 -8.39 -18.05
C THR A 83 11.17 -9.60 -18.87
N ASP A 84 12.13 -10.47 -19.15
CA ASP A 84 11.96 -11.76 -19.84
C ASP A 84 11.96 -12.94 -18.85
N VAL A 85 11.89 -12.64 -17.55
CA VAL A 85 11.91 -13.65 -16.50
C VAL A 85 10.54 -14.27 -16.32
N ASP A 86 10.54 -15.60 -16.19
CA ASP A 86 9.33 -16.37 -15.92
C ASP A 86 8.70 -16.04 -14.56
N LEU A 87 7.42 -16.37 -14.44
CA LEU A 87 6.64 -16.16 -13.24
C LEU A 87 7.04 -17.13 -12.11
N PRO A 88 7.12 -16.65 -10.86
CA PRO A 88 7.47 -17.48 -9.71
C PRO A 88 6.38 -18.51 -9.39
N CYS A 89 6.78 -19.65 -8.80
CA CYS A 89 5.85 -20.66 -8.28
C CYS A 89 5.29 -20.27 -6.90
N GLU A 90 4.47 -21.15 -6.31
CA GLU A 90 3.98 -20.92 -4.95
C GLU A 90 5.10 -21.08 -3.91
N GLU A 91 5.03 -20.32 -2.82
CA GLU A 91 5.99 -20.42 -1.71
C GLU A 91 6.05 -21.84 -1.13
N ARG A 92 4.90 -22.49 -0.98
CA ARG A 92 4.81 -23.88 -0.49
C ARG A 92 5.49 -24.90 -1.41
N GLU A 93 5.54 -24.63 -2.70
CA GLU A 93 6.16 -25.50 -3.71
C GLU A 93 7.68 -25.32 -3.66
N TYR A 94 8.11 -24.06 -3.60
CA TYR A 94 9.52 -23.69 -3.41
C TYR A 94 10.09 -24.27 -2.11
N ALA A 95 9.42 -24.07 -0.98
CA ALA A 95 9.85 -24.55 0.34
C ALA A 95 9.97 -26.08 0.44
N LYS A 96 9.24 -26.82 -0.41
CA LYS A 96 9.33 -28.29 -0.49
C LYS A 96 10.33 -28.78 -1.53
N GLY A 97 10.97 -27.89 -2.28
CA GLY A 97 11.82 -28.24 -3.43
C GLY A 97 11.04 -28.81 -4.63
N ASN A 98 9.70 -28.77 -4.60
CA ASN A 98 8.82 -29.29 -5.64
C ASN A 98 8.45 -28.18 -6.63
N ILE A 99 9.46 -27.59 -7.26
CA ILE A 99 9.28 -26.41 -8.12
C ILE A 99 8.68 -26.86 -9.47
N PRO A 100 7.47 -26.38 -9.85
CA PRO A 100 6.85 -26.72 -11.13
C PRO A 100 7.61 -26.14 -12.33
N ALA A 101 7.20 -26.55 -13.52
CA ALA A 101 7.63 -25.86 -14.74
C ALA A 101 7.19 -24.38 -14.67
N PRO A 102 8.11 -23.43 -14.93
CA PRO A 102 7.78 -22.02 -14.88
C PRO A 102 6.76 -21.66 -15.97
N LYS A 103 5.90 -20.69 -15.65
CA LYS A 103 4.93 -20.12 -16.59
C LYS A 103 5.42 -18.76 -17.04
N SER A 104 5.24 -18.43 -18.31
CA SER A 104 5.66 -17.14 -18.84
C SER A 104 4.69 -16.01 -18.49
N LEU A 105 5.16 -14.77 -18.55
CA LEU A 105 4.29 -13.59 -18.43
C LEU A 105 3.24 -13.55 -19.55
N LEU A 106 3.59 -13.98 -20.76
CA LEU A 106 2.68 -14.03 -21.90
C LEU A 106 1.52 -15.00 -21.67
N GLU A 107 1.78 -16.16 -21.07
CA GLU A 107 0.71 -17.09 -20.68
C GLU A 107 -0.27 -16.44 -19.69
N TYR A 108 0.24 -15.66 -18.73
CA TYR A 108 -0.63 -14.90 -17.83
C TYR A 108 -1.44 -13.85 -18.56
N GLU A 109 -0.82 -13.07 -19.44
CA GLU A 109 -1.46 -11.98 -20.17
C GLU A 109 -2.51 -12.41 -21.20
N THR A 110 -2.50 -13.69 -21.57
CA THR A 110 -3.43 -14.26 -22.56
C THR A 110 -4.36 -15.32 -21.96
N ARG A 111 -4.36 -15.47 -20.64
CA ARG A 111 -5.07 -16.52 -19.90
C ARG A 111 -6.58 -16.55 -20.15
N GLU A 112 -7.20 -15.41 -20.46
CA GLU A 112 -8.62 -15.29 -20.77
C GLU A 112 -9.03 -16.00 -22.06
N PHE A 113 -8.07 -16.33 -22.92
CA PHE A 113 -8.28 -17.08 -24.16
C PHE A 113 -7.97 -18.57 -24.02
N SER A 114 -7.64 -19.05 -22.81
CA SER A 114 -7.42 -20.48 -22.56
C SER A 114 -8.75 -21.22 -22.42
N ASP A 115 -8.79 -22.46 -22.92
CA ASP A 115 -9.94 -23.37 -22.77
C ASP A 115 -10.11 -23.86 -21.32
N GLU A 116 -9.05 -23.81 -20.50
CA GLU A 116 -9.03 -24.26 -19.10
C GLU A 116 -8.71 -23.10 -18.15
N GLU A 117 -9.20 -23.17 -16.90
CA GLU A 117 -8.81 -22.21 -15.87
C GLU A 117 -7.33 -22.42 -15.48
N ILE A 118 -6.46 -21.50 -15.91
CA ILE A 118 -5.05 -21.52 -15.52
C ILE A 118 -4.86 -20.79 -14.19
N ALA A 119 -4.58 -21.55 -13.13
CA ALA A 119 -4.20 -20.97 -11.84
C ALA A 119 -2.72 -20.58 -11.83
N PHE A 120 -2.41 -19.37 -11.35
CA PHE A 120 -1.05 -18.89 -11.12
C PHE A 120 -0.74 -18.77 -9.62
N SER A 121 0.53 -18.55 -9.28
CA SER A 121 0.96 -18.37 -7.89
C SER A 121 0.45 -17.04 -7.31
N SER A 122 0.37 -16.94 -5.98
CA SER A 122 0.06 -15.66 -5.31
C SER A 122 1.02 -14.55 -5.70
N PHE A 123 2.30 -14.88 -5.87
CA PHE A 123 3.30 -13.93 -6.35
C PHE A 123 2.98 -13.38 -7.73
N THR A 124 2.45 -14.20 -8.64
CA THR A 124 2.04 -13.73 -9.98
C THR A 124 0.98 -12.63 -9.87
N TYR A 125 -0.02 -12.82 -9.01
CA TYR A 125 -1.07 -11.81 -8.81
C TYR A 125 -0.58 -10.56 -8.09
N LEU A 126 0.40 -10.69 -7.17
CA LEU A 126 1.06 -9.55 -6.55
C LEU A 126 1.91 -8.75 -7.55
N ILE A 127 2.66 -9.44 -8.43
CA ILE A 127 3.41 -8.83 -9.53
C ILE A 127 2.45 -8.08 -10.45
N ASP A 128 1.34 -8.69 -10.87
CA ASP A 128 0.36 -8.00 -11.72
C ASP A 128 -0.24 -6.78 -11.02
N GLY A 129 -0.54 -6.88 -9.72
CA GLY A 129 -0.92 -5.73 -8.90
C GLY A 129 0.13 -4.61 -8.95
N ALA A 130 1.42 -4.95 -8.83
CA ALA A 130 2.52 -3.99 -8.95
C ALA A 130 2.62 -3.37 -10.37
N ARG A 131 2.30 -4.13 -11.43
CA ARG A 131 2.23 -3.59 -12.80
C ARG A 131 1.06 -2.62 -12.98
N ILE A 132 -0.05 -2.84 -12.29
CA ILE A 132 -1.21 -1.95 -12.31
C ILE A 132 -0.89 -0.58 -11.67
N ILE A 133 0.06 -0.53 -10.72
CA ILE A 133 0.53 0.74 -10.11
C ILE A 133 0.90 1.77 -11.18
N SER A 134 1.64 1.36 -12.22
CA SER A 134 2.09 2.26 -13.30
C SER A 134 0.93 2.87 -14.09
N SER A 135 -0.25 2.25 -14.05
CA SER A 135 -1.46 2.77 -14.71
C SER A 135 -2.29 3.66 -13.78
N VAL A 136 -2.17 3.49 -12.45
CA VAL A 136 -2.97 4.19 -11.45
C VAL A 136 -2.30 5.47 -10.99
N LEU A 137 -1.00 5.45 -10.64
CA LEU A 137 -0.31 6.61 -10.05
C LEU A 137 -0.38 7.87 -10.93
N PRO A 138 -0.21 7.82 -12.27
CA PRO A 138 -0.32 9.01 -13.12
C PRO A 138 -1.71 9.66 -13.09
N THR A 139 -2.75 8.90 -12.75
CA THR A 139 -4.14 9.38 -12.75
C THR A 139 -4.47 10.23 -11.51
N ILE A 140 -3.64 10.17 -10.46
CA ILE A 140 -3.88 10.89 -9.20
C ILE A 140 -3.77 12.39 -9.44
N SER A 141 -2.75 12.84 -10.15
CA SER A 141 -2.52 14.26 -10.48
C SER A 141 -3.54 14.83 -11.48
N GLN A 142 -4.17 13.96 -12.26
CA GLN A 142 -5.19 14.30 -13.28
C GLN A 142 -6.62 14.32 -12.71
N ALA A 143 -6.80 14.02 -11.43
CA ALA A 143 -8.11 14.01 -10.81
C ALA A 143 -8.78 15.40 -10.90
N GLY A 144 -9.99 15.42 -11.47
CA GLY A 144 -10.72 16.66 -11.74
C GLY A 144 -10.57 17.18 -13.17
N GLU A 145 -10.00 16.42 -14.11
CA GLU A 145 -10.04 16.73 -15.55
C GLU A 145 -11.35 16.25 -16.23
N PRO A 146 -11.82 16.88 -17.33
CA PRO A 146 -13.11 16.56 -17.98
C PRO A 146 -13.19 15.18 -18.64
N SER A 147 -12.04 14.65 -19.09
CA SER A 147 -11.93 13.39 -19.82
C SER A 147 -10.98 12.49 -19.06
N ASP A 148 -11.51 11.48 -18.40
CA ASP A 148 -10.70 10.57 -17.58
C ASP A 148 -10.53 9.19 -18.22
N HIS A 149 -10.07 9.20 -19.46
CA HIS A 149 -9.77 7.97 -20.20
C HIS A 149 -8.69 7.15 -19.48
N ALA A 150 -7.69 7.82 -18.89
CA ALA A 150 -6.65 7.17 -18.12
C ALA A 150 -7.22 6.46 -16.87
N ALA A 151 -8.08 7.10 -16.07
CA ALA A 151 -8.70 6.42 -14.94
C ALA A 151 -9.66 5.30 -15.38
N THR A 152 -10.33 5.46 -16.52
CA THR A 152 -11.20 4.41 -17.06
C THR A 152 -10.39 3.17 -17.42
N ALA A 153 -9.26 3.34 -18.11
CA ALA A 153 -8.34 2.26 -18.43
C ALA A 153 -7.72 1.63 -17.17
N ALA A 154 -7.31 2.44 -16.20
CA ALA A 154 -6.77 1.95 -14.92
C ALA A 154 -7.82 1.16 -14.12
N ASN A 155 -9.06 1.65 -14.04
CA ASN A 155 -10.17 0.93 -13.41
C ASN A 155 -10.46 -0.40 -14.14
N ALA A 156 -10.37 -0.44 -15.47
CA ALA A 156 -10.54 -1.69 -16.22
C ALA A 156 -9.49 -2.73 -15.82
N LYS A 157 -8.22 -2.34 -15.62
CA LYS A 157 -7.18 -3.24 -15.10
C LYS A 157 -7.48 -3.75 -13.69
N LEU A 158 -7.87 -2.86 -12.77
CA LEU A 158 -8.22 -3.23 -11.39
C LEU A 158 -9.40 -4.21 -11.34
N VAL A 159 -10.46 -3.95 -12.12
CA VAL A 159 -11.62 -4.85 -12.19
C VAL A 159 -11.24 -6.17 -12.87
N SER A 160 -10.46 -6.12 -13.96
CA SER A 160 -9.99 -7.31 -14.67
C SER A 160 -9.18 -8.24 -13.77
N TRP A 161 -8.31 -7.67 -12.92
CA TRP A 161 -7.55 -8.44 -11.94
C TRP A 161 -8.47 -9.28 -11.04
N VAL A 162 -9.52 -8.67 -10.48
CA VAL A 162 -10.45 -9.35 -9.55
C VAL A 162 -11.29 -10.42 -10.25
N VAL A 163 -11.88 -10.10 -11.41
CA VAL A 163 -12.83 -11.01 -12.08
C VAL A 163 -12.17 -12.21 -12.72
N HIS A 164 -10.87 -12.13 -13.02
CA HIS A 164 -10.08 -13.24 -13.58
C HIS A 164 -9.23 -13.97 -12.53
N LEU A 165 -9.47 -13.73 -11.23
CA LEU A 165 -8.87 -14.57 -10.19
C LEU A 165 -9.48 -15.98 -10.23
N PRO A 166 -8.66 -17.04 -10.18
CA PRO A 166 -9.14 -18.39 -9.98
C PRO A 166 -9.75 -18.52 -8.58
N GLU A 167 -10.66 -19.48 -8.40
CA GLU A 167 -11.38 -19.65 -7.13
C GLU A 167 -10.44 -19.79 -5.92
N SER A 168 -9.31 -20.48 -6.12
CA SER A 168 -8.27 -20.69 -5.11
C SER A 168 -7.58 -19.40 -4.61
N LYS A 169 -7.72 -18.28 -5.33
CA LYS A 169 -7.11 -16.98 -5.01
C LYS A 169 -8.10 -15.89 -4.64
N LYS A 170 -9.40 -16.14 -4.79
CA LYS A 170 -10.46 -15.22 -4.33
C LYS A 170 -10.53 -15.16 -2.81
N GLN A 171 -10.19 -16.24 -2.12
CA GLN A 171 -10.15 -16.29 -0.66
C GLN A 171 -8.72 -16.10 -0.15
N ILE A 172 -8.57 -15.22 0.85
CA ILE A 172 -7.27 -14.93 1.48
C ILE A 172 -6.91 -15.99 2.54
N ILE A 173 -7.93 -16.55 3.19
CA ILE A 173 -7.79 -17.63 4.16
C ILE A 173 -8.19 -18.93 3.47
N HIS A 174 -7.32 -19.93 3.51
CA HIS A 174 -7.63 -21.26 3.01
C HIS A 174 -8.52 -22.03 4.01
N GLU A 175 -9.22 -23.07 3.54
CA GLU A 175 -10.03 -23.97 4.38
C GLU A 175 -9.25 -24.57 5.57
N SER A 176 -7.92 -24.70 5.43
CA SER A 176 -7.02 -25.13 6.51
C SER A 176 -6.88 -24.13 7.68
N GLY A 177 -7.48 -22.95 7.57
CA GLY A 177 -7.31 -21.83 8.51
C GLY A 177 -5.98 -21.07 8.34
N LYS A 178 -5.08 -21.54 7.46
CA LYS A 178 -3.86 -20.82 7.12
C LYS A 178 -4.15 -19.70 6.13
N MET A 179 -3.55 -18.55 6.39
CA MET A 179 -3.61 -17.40 5.50
C MET A 179 -2.45 -17.43 4.51
N ASP A 180 -2.73 -17.06 3.27
CA ASP A 180 -1.71 -16.82 2.24
C ASP A 180 -1.31 -15.35 2.32
N GLU A 181 -0.16 -15.05 2.93
CA GLU A 181 0.32 -13.67 3.16
C GLU A 181 0.60 -12.93 1.84
N VAL A 182 1.06 -13.64 0.81
CA VAL A 182 1.34 -13.04 -0.50
C VAL A 182 0.02 -12.69 -1.20
N ASN A 183 -0.99 -13.57 -1.11
CA ASN A 183 -2.33 -13.27 -1.61
C ASN A 183 -2.96 -12.12 -0.83
N PHE A 184 -2.83 -12.11 0.50
CA PHE A 184 -3.26 -10.99 1.35
C PHE A 184 -2.64 -9.67 0.89
N GLN A 185 -1.32 -9.65 0.66
CA GLN A 185 -0.62 -8.47 0.17
C GLN A 185 -1.12 -8.03 -1.22
N ALA A 186 -1.39 -8.97 -2.12
CA ALA A 186 -1.93 -8.68 -3.45
C ALA A 186 -3.32 -8.03 -3.36
N HIS A 187 -4.23 -8.60 -2.56
CA HIS A 187 -5.55 -8.02 -2.30
C HIS A 187 -5.48 -6.65 -1.62
N MET A 188 -4.58 -6.48 -0.64
CA MET A 188 -4.32 -5.17 -0.02
C MET A 188 -3.89 -4.14 -1.07
N LEU A 189 -2.91 -4.48 -1.90
CA LEU A 189 -2.37 -3.59 -2.93
C LEU A 189 -3.45 -3.17 -3.92
N ILE A 190 -4.24 -4.13 -4.44
CA ILE A 190 -5.33 -3.84 -5.37
C ILE A 190 -6.37 -2.90 -4.75
N ASN A 191 -6.76 -3.15 -3.50
CA ASN A 191 -7.70 -2.26 -2.83
C ASN A 191 -7.09 -0.87 -2.58
N LEU A 192 -5.81 -0.76 -2.22
CA LEU A 192 -5.16 0.54 -2.11
C LEU A 192 -5.15 1.28 -3.44
N LEU A 193 -4.92 0.59 -4.56
CA LEU A 193 -4.98 1.19 -5.89
C LEU A 193 -6.41 1.63 -6.27
N VAL A 194 -7.44 0.88 -5.86
CA VAL A 194 -8.84 1.34 -5.95
C VAL A 194 -9.03 2.61 -5.13
N LEU A 195 -8.48 2.70 -3.92
CA LEU A 195 -8.55 3.89 -3.09
C LEU A 195 -7.88 5.11 -3.75
N TYR A 196 -6.64 4.94 -4.25
CA TYR A 196 -5.90 5.98 -4.98
C TYR A 196 -6.64 6.47 -6.22
N LEU A 197 -7.26 5.55 -6.97
CA LEU A 197 -7.98 5.90 -8.18
C LEU A 197 -9.30 6.61 -7.89
N HIS A 198 -10.09 6.08 -6.97
CA HIS A 198 -11.47 6.51 -6.79
C HIS A 198 -11.66 7.63 -5.78
N ARG A 199 -10.89 7.67 -4.68
CA ARG A 199 -11.08 8.69 -3.63
C ARG A 199 -10.97 10.13 -4.18
N PRO A 200 -9.96 10.49 -5.00
CA PRO A 200 -9.86 11.84 -5.57
C PRO A 200 -11.04 12.25 -6.46
N ARG A 201 -11.82 11.29 -6.94
CA ARG A 201 -12.99 11.46 -7.83
C ARG A 201 -14.32 11.26 -7.11
N SER A 202 -14.27 11.05 -5.80
CA SER A 202 -15.40 10.75 -4.95
C SER A 202 -15.86 11.97 -4.16
N ARG A 203 -16.97 11.83 -3.44
CA ARG A 203 -17.44 12.83 -2.47
C ARG A 203 -16.63 12.84 -1.16
N LEU A 204 -15.70 11.90 -0.98
CA LEU A 204 -14.85 11.80 0.21
C LEU A 204 -13.63 12.72 0.05
N ALA A 205 -13.89 14.02 0.04
CA ALA A 205 -12.87 15.03 -0.15
C ALA A 205 -11.78 14.97 0.92
N TYR A 206 -10.54 15.25 0.52
CA TYR A 206 -9.41 15.45 1.42
C TYR A 206 -9.64 16.67 2.33
N SER A 207 -9.10 16.60 3.53
CA SER A 207 -9.01 17.71 4.49
C SER A 207 -7.58 18.18 4.68
N GLY A 208 -7.38 19.46 4.99
CA GLY A 208 -6.06 20.05 5.26
C GLY A 208 -5.32 19.35 6.40
N VAL A 209 -6.05 18.86 7.41
CA VAL A 209 -5.48 18.13 8.56
C VAL A 209 -4.87 16.78 8.14
N GLU A 210 -5.32 16.17 7.05
CA GLU A 210 -4.73 14.91 6.59
C GLU A 210 -3.25 15.09 6.18
N GLY A 211 -2.88 16.29 5.75
CA GLY A 211 -1.52 16.64 5.32
C GLY A 211 -0.50 16.68 6.45
N SER A 212 -0.93 16.53 7.70
CA SER A 212 -0.02 16.29 8.81
C SER A 212 0.53 14.86 8.83
N SER A 213 -0.08 13.92 8.11
CA SER A 213 0.37 12.54 8.06
C SER A 213 1.40 12.31 6.96
N LYS A 214 2.45 11.56 7.26
CA LYS A 214 3.45 11.13 6.26
C LYS A 214 2.91 10.12 5.24
N CYS A 215 1.77 9.50 5.50
CA CYS A 215 1.19 8.49 4.61
C CYS A 215 0.17 9.08 3.60
N THR A 216 0.02 10.39 3.53
CA THR A 216 -0.82 11.04 2.53
C THR A 216 -0.26 12.40 2.11
N VAL A 217 -0.30 12.69 0.82
CA VAL A 217 -0.17 14.05 0.31
C VAL A 217 -1.55 14.68 0.28
N THR A 218 -1.66 15.89 0.85
CA THR A 218 -2.88 16.69 0.72
C THR A 218 -2.84 17.50 -0.57
N PRO A 219 -3.84 17.36 -1.46
CA PRO A 219 -3.91 18.19 -2.66
C PRO A 219 -4.01 19.68 -2.32
N SER A 220 -3.54 20.55 -3.21
CA SER A 220 -3.69 22.00 -3.04
C SER A 220 -5.17 22.40 -2.92
N SER A 221 -5.46 23.55 -2.32
CA SER A 221 -6.83 24.06 -2.17
C SER A 221 -7.59 24.13 -3.50
N GLU A 222 -6.90 24.54 -4.57
CA GLU A 222 -7.46 24.57 -5.93
C GLU A 222 -7.76 23.17 -6.46
N GLN A 223 -6.84 22.21 -6.28
CA GLN A 223 -7.04 20.82 -6.67
C GLN A 223 -8.23 20.21 -5.93
N MET A 224 -8.31 20.39 -4.60
CA MET A 224 -9.43 19.92 -3.79
C MET A 224 -10.77 20.50 -4.27
N THR A 225 -10.79 21.77 -4.66
CA THR A 225 -12.00 22.42 -5.20
C THR A 225 -12.44 21.78 -6.51
N ARG A 226 -11.51 21.54 -7.44
CA ARG A 226 -11.79 20.84 -8.71
C ARG A 226 -12.31 19.42 -8.49
N MET A 227 -11.68 18.67 -7.58
CA MET A 227 -12.11 17.32 -7.21
C MET A 227 -13.56 17.31 -6.72
N ARG A 228 -13.93 18.24 -5.82
CA ARG A 228 -15.30 18.35 -5.28
C ARG A 228 -16.33 18.66 -6.37
N GLN A 229 -16.02 19.56 -7.30
CA GLN A 229 -16.93 19.94 -8.39
C GLN A 229 -17.22 18.78 -9.36
N LYS A 230 -16.27 17.85 -9.51
CA LYS A 230 -16.37 16.71 -10.43
C LYS A 230 -16.45 15.36 -9.69
N ALA A 231 -16.96 15.37 -8.46
CA ALA A 231 -17.17 14.16 -7.69
C ALA A 231 -18.38 13.36 -8.21
N TYR A 232 -18.20 12.08 -8.49
CA TYR A 232 -19.27 11.21 -8.99
C TYR A 232 -19.70 10.15 -7.96
N ALA A 233 -20.98 9.75 -8.03
CA ALA A 233 -21.56 8.72 -7.17
C ALA A 233 -20.88 7.35 -7.36
N LEU A 234 -20.52 6.99 -8.60
CA LEU A 234 -19.82 5.74 -8.90
C LEU A 234 -18.50 5.63 -8.12
N HIS A 235 -17.65 6.65 -8.20
CA HIS A 235 -16.37 6.67 -7.48
C HIS A 235 -16.59 6.66 -5.97
N THR A 236 -17.60 7.37 -5.49
CA THR A 236 -18.00 7.35 -4.06
C THR A 236 -18.33 5.95 -3.57
N ASN A 237 -19.18 5.21 -4.30
CA ASN A 237 -19.55 3.84 -3.91
C ASN A 237 -18.35 2.89 -3.95
N LYS A 238 -17.49 3.01 -4.97
CA LYS A 238 -16.26 2.21 -5.07
C LYS A 238 -15.29 2.50 -3.92
N THR A 239 -15.12 3.77 -3.55
CA THR A 239 -14.30 4.16 -2.40
C THR A 239 -14.88 3.60 -1.11
N LEU A 240 -16.18 3.71 -0.86
CA LEU A 240 -16.80 3.16 0.36
C LEU A 240 -16.60 1.64 0.47
N SER A 241 -16.89 0.90 -0.59
CA SER A 241 -16.69 -0.56 -0.63
C SER A 241 -15.22 -0.92 -0.37
N CYS A 242 -14.29 -0.19 -0.98
CA CYS A 242 -12.86 -0.40 -0.79
C CYS A 242 -12.40 -0.16 0.66
N LEU A 243 -12.91 0.90 1.31
CA LEU A 243 -12.58 1.20 2.70
C LEU A 243 -13.08 0.10 3.66
N GLU A 244 -14.28 -0.43 3.39
CA GLU A 244 -14.82 -1.57 4.14
C GLU A 244 -13.93 -2.81 3.99
N THR A 245 -13.44 -3.09 2.78
CA THR A 245 -12.51 -4.19 2.52
C THR A 245 -11.17 -3.97 3.21
N LEU A 246 -10.49 -2.84 2.99
CA LEU A 246 -9.16 -2.56 3.55
C LEU A 246 -9.14 -2.64 5.08
N LEU A 247 -10.12 -2.03 5.75
CA LEU A 247 -10.20 -2.07 7.21
C LEU A 247 -10.68 -3.45 7.71
N GLY A 248 -11.59 -4.10 6.97
CA GLY A 248 -12.05 -5.45 7.30
C GLY A 248 -10.95 -6.52 7.22
N MET A 249 -9.97 -6.34 6.34
CA MET A 249 -8.80 -7.22 6.24
C MET A 249 -7.95 -7.23 7.53
N MET A 250 -8.04 -6.19 8.36
CA MET A 250 -7.37 -6.16 9.68
C MET A 250 -8.08 -7.02 10.74
N ALA A 251 -9.27 -7.55 10.44
CA ALA A 251 -10.01 -8.45 11.32
C ALA A 251 -9.79 -9.95 10.98
N LEU A 252 -8.94 -10.26 10.00
CA LEU A 252 -8.60 -11.65 9.66
C LEU A 252 -7.89 -12.33 10.86
N PRO A 253 -8.02 -13.66 11.02
CA PRO A 253 -7.57 -14.40 12.20
C PRO A 253 -6.05 -14.67 12.19
N THR A 254 -5.26 -13.67 11.86
CA THR A 254 -3.79 -13.72 11.86
C THR A 254 -3.26 -12.53 12.67
N PRO A 255 -2.23 -12.71 13.52
CA PRO A 255 -1.63 -11.60 14.25
C PRO A 255 -1.15 -10.51 13.29
N ILE A 256 -1.52 -9.26 13.56
CA ILE A 256 -1.21 -8.10 12.70
C ILE A 256 0.29 -7.98 12.41
N LEU A 257 1.14 -8.29 13.39
CA LEU A 257 2.60 -8.24 13.27
C LEU A 257 3.20 -9.27 12.29
N LYS A 258 2.43 -10.24 11.79
CA LYS A 258 2.88 -11.15 10.73
C LYS A 258 2.77 -10.55 9.33
N HIS A 259 1.96 -9.51 9.17
CA HIS A 259 1.83 -8.84 7.88
C HIS A 259 3.03 -7.95 7.60
N THR A 260 3.28 -7.68 6.32
CA THR A 260 4.30 -6.72 5.88
C THR A 260 4.09 -5.32 6.48
N PRO A 261 5.14 -4.63 6.96
CA PRO A 261 5.03 -3.26 7.48
C PRO A 261 4.58 -2.25 6.41
N LEU A 262 4.65 -2.60 5.12
CA LEU A 262 4.12 -1.77 4.03
C LEU A 262 2.62 -1.49 4.17
N ILE A 263 1.88 -2.28 4.96
CA ILE A 263 0.46 -2.01 5.21
C ILE A 263 0.22 -0.77 6.09
N ILE A 264 1.22 -0.28 6.84
CA ILE A 264 1.04 0.83 7.80
C ILE A 264 0.44 2.06 7.11
N CYS A 265 1.03 2.50 6.00
CA CYS A 265 0.48 3.64 5.25
C CYS A 265 -0.82 3.30 4.53
N GLY A 266 -0.99 2.06 4.07
CA GLY A 266 -2.25 1.59 3.51
C GLY A 266 -3.43 1.73 4.49
N VAL A 267 -3.24 1.26 5.71
CA VAL A 267 -4.22 1.33 6.80
C VAL A 267 -4.47 2.79 7.19
N ALA A 268 -3.45 3.62 7.27
CA ALA A 268 -3.60 5.05 7.55
C ALA A 268 -4.49 5.76 6.52
N MET A 269 -4.24 5.54 5.23
CA MET A 269 -5.06 6.10 4.15
C MET A 269 -6.50 5.60 4.22
N ALA A 270 -6.72 4.32 4.53
CA ALA A 270 -8.06 3.78 4.73
C ALA A 270 -8.77 4.39 5.95
N ILE A 271 -8.07 4.61 7.06
CA ILE A 271 -8.63 5.28 8.25
C ILE A 271 -9.06 6.71 7.89
N MET A 272 -8.20 7.50 7.23
CA MET A 272 -8.54 8.87 6.82
C MET A 272 -9.71 8.91 5.83
N GLY A 273 -9.73 7.99 4.85
CA GLY A 273 -10.87 7.82 3.96
C GLY A 273 -12.16 7.50 4.72
N GLN A 274 -12.11 6.59 5.70
CA GLN A 274 -13.26 6.23 6.52
C GLN A 274 -13.73 7.40 7.40
N MET A 275 -12.82 8.22 7.92
CA MET A 275 -13.17 9.46 8.64
C MET A 275 -13.90 10.44 7.72
N ALA A 276 -13.40 10.64 6.50
CA ALA A 276 -14.07 11.48 5.50
C ALA A 276 -15.45 10.93 5.12
N ALA A 277 -15.59 9.61 4.98
CA ALA A 277 -16.87 8.96 4.73
C ALA A 277 -17.89 9.23 5.85
N CYS A 278 -17.48 9.05 7.11
CA CYS A 278 -18.34 9.26 8.27
C CYS A 278 -18.78 10.72 8.44
N ASN A 279 -17.94 11.66 8.02
CA ASN A 279 -18.20 13.09 8.19
C ASN A 279 -19.00 13.71 7.02
N LEU A 280 -18.79 13.22 5.78
CA LEU A 280 -19.28 13.89 4.57
C LEU A 280 -20.38 13.14 3.81
N VAL A 281 -20.47 11.82 3.95
CA VAL A 281 -21.27 10.99 3.03
C VAL A 281 -22.23 10.04 3.75
N LEU A 282 -21.80 9.40 4.83
CA LEU A 282 -22.58 8.35 5.48
C LEU A 282 -23.69 8.89 6.38
N GLU A 283 -24.84 8.22 6.34
CA GLU A 283 -25.93 8.42 7.29
C GLU A 283 -25.53 7.94 8.70
N SER A 284 -26.23 8.41 9.74
CA SER A 284 -25.80 8.23 11.14
C SER A 284 -25.57 6.78 11.57
N ASN A 285 -26.39 5.83 11.09
CA ASN A 285 -26.22 4.40 11.35
C ASN A 285 -24.94 3.84 10.70
N LYS A 286 -24.74 4.09 9.41
CA LYS A 286 -23.55 3.65 8.68
C LYS A 286 -22.28 4.35 9.17
N ALA A 287 -22.39 5.60 9.61
CA ALA A 287 -21.29 6.32 10.24
C ALA A 287 -20.89 5.71 11.58
N ALA A 288 -21.83 5.12 12.34
CA ALA A 288 -21.50 4.38 13.56
C ALA A 288 -20.68 3.12 13.24
N GLU A 289 -21.10 2.32 12.26
CA GLU A 289 -20.31 1.18 11.79
C GLU A 289 -18.95 1.61 11.22
N GLY A 290 -18.90 2.75 10.53
CA GLY A 290 -17.66 3.33 10.04
C GLY A 290 -16.69 3.71 11.16
N ARG A 291 -17.20 4.22 12.28
CA ARG A 291 -16.40 4.49 13.49
C ARG A 291 -15.83 3.22 14.12
N GLU A 292 -16.55 2.10 14.07
CA GLU A 292 -16.03 0.80 14.51
C GLU A 292 -14.86 0.33 13.62
N ARG A 293 -14.97 0.52 12.30
CA ARG A 293 -13.85 0.24 11.37
C ARG A 293 -12.64 1.14 11.62
N ILE A 294 -12.85 2.42 11.94
CA ILE A 294 -11.78 3.35 12.35
C ILE A 294 -11.09 2.83 13.62
N ARG A 295 -11.87 2.37 14.61
CA ARG A 295 -11.32 1.80 15.85
C ARG A 295 -10.48 0.56 15.57
N LEU A 296 -10.95 -0.33 14.70
CA LEU A 296 -10.20 -1.51 14.25
C LEU A 296 -8.87 -1.11 13.59
N GLY A 297 -8.88 -0.18 12.64
CA GLY A 297 -7.66 0.27 11.97
C GLY A 297 -6.64 0.91 12.92
N ILE A 298 -7.10 1.77 13.85
CA ILE A 298 -6.22 2.36 14.88
C ILE A 298 -5.67 1.28 15.82
N GLY A 299 -6.46 0.24 16.13
CA GLY A 299 -6.02 -0.94 16.87
C GLY A 299 -4.94 -1.71 16.13
N ALA A 300 -5.11 -1.97 14.84
CA ALA A 300 -4.10 -2.62 14.01
C ALA A 300 -2.78 -1.83 13.97
N LEU A 301 -2.85 -0.50 13.76
CA LEU A 301 -1.67 0.37 13.81
C LEU A 301 -0.97 0.35 15.18
N LYS A 302 -1.71 0.10 16.26
CA LYS A 302 -1.14 0.04 17.61
C LYS A 302 -0.21 -1.17 17.76
N GLU A 303 -0.53 -2.29 17.13
CA GLU A 303 0.33 -3.49 17.19
C GLU A 303 1.72 -3.22 16.62
N PHE A 304 1.84 -2.33 15.63
CA PHE A 304 3.12 -1.94 15.05
C PHE A 304 3.94 -0.96 15.89
N THR A 305 3.42 -0.38 16.99
CA THR A 305 4.09 0.73 17.70
C THR A 305 5.41 0.32 18.34
N GLU A 306 5.48 -0.90 18.86
CA GLU A 306 6.65 -1.40 19.59
C GLU A 306 7.81 -1.79 18.67
N VAL A 307 7.50 -2.16 17.43
CA VAL A 307 8.49 -2.70 16.48
C VAL A 307 8.85 -1.66 15.42
N TRP A 308 7.87 -0.89 14.94
CA TRP A 308 8.05 -0.01 13.78
C TRP A 308 7.87 1.47 14.18
N PRO A 309 8.93 2.30 14.07
CA PRO A 309 8.84 3.73 14.33
C PRO A 309 7.77 4.44 13.50
N LEU A 310 7.62 4.04 12.23
CA LEU A 310 6.55 4.53 11.36
C LEU A 310 5.17 4.18 11.94
N GLY A 311 4.97 2.95 12.42
CA GLY A 311 3.72 2.52 13.06
C GLY A 311 3.37 3.37 14.28
N ARG A 312 4.37 3.68 15.13
CA ARG A 312 4.19 4.58 16.29
C ARG A 312 3.74 5.97 15.87
N ARG A 313 4.46 6.60 14.95
CA ARG A 313 4.13 7.93 14.42
C ARG A 313 2.73 7.94 13.80
N THR A 314 2.45 7.04 12.86
CA THR A 314 1.17 6.96 12.15
C THR A 314 0.01 6.71 13.11
N ASN A 315 0.19 5.92 14.17
CA ASN A 315 -0.85 5.73 15.19
C ASN A 315 -1.22 7.05 15.91
N LEU A 316 -0.23 7.88 16.23
CA LEU A 316 -0.43 9.19 16.85
C LEU A 316 -1.12 10.16 15.88
N GLU A 317 -0.67 10.21 14.63
CA GLU A 317 -1.27 11.01 13.55
C GLU A 317 -2.75 10.67 13.37
N MET A 318 -3.09 9.39 13.24
CA MET A 318 -4.49 8.95 13.03
C MET A 318 -5.40 9.33 14.20
N LYS A 319 -4.91 9.21 15.44
CA LYS A 319 -5.66 9.67 16.62
C LYS A 319 -5.88 11.17 16.61
N ALA A 320 -4.86 11.95 16.25
CA ALA A 320 -4.95 13.41 16.25
C ALA A 320 -5.86 13.92 15.11
N ILE A 321 -5.69 13.42 13.89
CA ILE A 321 -6.58 13.69 12.74
C ILE A 321 -8.02 13.29 13.07
N GLY A 322 -8.22 12.11 13.66
CA GLY A 322 -9.55 11.63 14.03
C GLY A 322 -10.28 12.53 15.03
N ARG A 323 -9.57 13.11 16.00
CA ARG A 323 -10.18 14.06 16.95
C ARG A 323 -10.68 15.32 16.27
N GLU A 324 -9.93 15.81 15.28
CA GLU A 324 -10.31 17.00 14.53
C GLU A 324 -11.46 16.72 13.56
N LEU A 325 -11.35 15.67 12.73
CA LEU A 325 -12.36 15.36 11.71
C LEU A 325 -13.68 14.85 12.28
N LEU A 326 -13.66 14.17 13.43
CA LEU A 326 -14.87 13.60 14.05
C LEU A 326 -15.39 14.44 15.22
N ASN A 327 -14.81 15.62 15.47
CA ASN A 327 -15.16 16.52 16.58
C ASN A 327 -15.15 15.82 17.96
N ILE A 328 -14.16 14.94 18.21
CA ILE A 328 -14.06 14.20 19.48
C ILE A 328 -13.36 15.10 20.52
N PRO A 329 -13.98 15.37 21.69
CA PRO A 329 -13.34 16.15 22.75
C PRO A 329 -12.07 15.47 23.28
N ASN A 330 -11.02 16.24 23.56
CA ASN A 330 -9.88 15.76 24.34
C ASN A 330 -10.32 15.44 25.77
N ALA A 331 -9.63 14.50 26.44
CA ALA A 331 -9.89 14.14 27.85
C ALA A 331 -9.82 15.34 28.82
N ASN A 332 -9.16 16.43 28.41
CA ASN A 332 -9.02 17.68 29.17
C ASN A 332 -9.86 18.85 28.61
N GLY A 333 -10.75 18.63 27.63
CA GLY A 333 -11.59 19.68 27.03
C GLY A 333 -10.87 20.76 26.20
N VAL A 334 -9.53 20.76 26.18
CA VAL A 334 -8.70 21.73 25.43
C VAL A 334 -8.24 21.11 24.11
N ARG A 335 -8.45 21.82 22.98
CA ARG A 335 -7.83 21.47 21.69
C ARG A 335 -6.32 21.66 21.81
N THR A 336 -5.54 20.58 21.86
CA THR A 336 -4.09 20.67 21.78
C THR A 336 -3.70 20.83 20.32
N PRO A 337 -3.02 21.93 19.91
CA PRO A 337 -2.52 22.08 18.56
C PRO A 337 -1.54 20.93 18.23
N MET A 338 -1.69 20.34 17.06
CA MET A 338 -0.95 19.16 16.62
C MET A 338 0.58 19.33 16.67
N GLY A 339 1.09 20.54 16.44
CA GLY A 339 2.52 20.85 16.55
C GLY A 339 3.12 20.65 17.95
N THR A 340 2.30 20.72 19.01
CA THR A 340 2.76 20.50 20.39
C THR A 340 2.90 19.01 20.72
N VAL A 341 2.10 18.14 20.10
CA VAL A 341 2.16 16.68 20.32
C VAL A 341 3.37 16.06 19.63
N LEU A 342 3.73 16.56 18.44
CA LEU A 342 4.90 16.09 17.69
C LEU A 342 6.21 16.67 18.26
N GLY A 343 6.21 17.95 18.68
CA GLY A 343 7.41 18.60 19.23
C GLY A 343 7.88 18.06 20.58
N GLN A 344 6.97 17.51 21.41
CA GLN A 344 7.34 16.90 22.70
C GLN A 344 8.12 15.58 22.55
N GLU A 345 8.00 14.88 21.41
CA GLU A 345 8.75 13.62 21.18
C GLU A 345 10.13 13.85 20.52
N ASP A 346 10.29 14.86 19.67
CA ASP A 346 11.62 15.24 19.16
C ASP A 346 12.55 15.70 20.30
N GLU A 347 11.98 16.36 21.31
CA GLU A 347 12.68 16.72 22.54
C GLU A 347 13.06 15.47 23.37
N PHE A 348 12.17 14.47 23.45
CA PHE A 348 12.43 13.20 24.14
C PHE A 348 13.54 12.37 23.46
N ARG A 349 13.60 12.36 22.12
CA ARG A 349 14.67 11.75 21.32
C ARG A 349 16.03 12.42 21.53
N THR A 350 16.04 13.74 21.61
CA THR A 350 17.28 14.50 21.84
C THR A 350 17.89 14.16 23.21
N VAL A 351 17.04 14.00 24.23
CA VAL A 351 17.46 13.64 25.60
C VAL A 351 17.94 12.18 25.71
N THR A 352 17.34 11.25 24.96
CA THR A 352 17.80 9.84 24.99
C THR A 352 19.08 9.62 24.18
N ALA A 353 19.27 10.34 23.07
CA ALA A 353 20.49 10.26 22.26
C ALA A 353 21.72 10.92 22.93
N THR A 354 21.54 11.77 23.94
CA THR A 354 22.66 12.35 24.72
C THR A 354 23.05 11.49 25.93
N LEU A 355 22.32 10.41 26.21
CA LEU A 355 22.54 9.52 27.36
C LEU A 355 23.08 8.13 26.97
N THR A 356 23.47 7.94 25.72
CA THR A 356 24.22 6.81 25.18
C THR A 356 25.47 7.31 24.50
#